data_AF-A0A9Q8LBC2-F1
#
_entry.id   AF-A0A9Q8LBC2-F1
#
_cell.length_a   1.000
_cell.length_b   1.000
_cell.length_c   1.000
_cell.angle_alpha   90.00
_cell.angle_beta   90.00
_cell.angle_gamma   90.00
#
_symmetry.space_group_name_H-M   'P 1'
#
loop_
_entity.id
_entity.type
_entity.pdbx_description
1 polymer ?
#
loop_
_entity_poly.entity_id
_entity_poly.type
_entity_poly.pdbx_seq_one_letter_code
_entity_poly.pdbx_strand_id
1 'polypeptide(L)'
;MSSPSIQHLKLLLSATANRSDALISHLSRLLTTHKGLASSLTTLYYTLMFVHSRLTRILELRYEKLALSIASKASGALLPGETMVAHIEAPHLRLTQWCAGVKSLGDATEDVRLFLRLFGLLGVYTWAKETYVKEHRDPAIKVLLWARIGAYSGFQIFENLAYLVRRGVLRGDRATANEAKWWAWSGRFWVAEVVLELLRLARVRQLRYNEEFGAEKVVDDGVVTVQSQKLKEKWWSDLYAYGGWLLPGIHFSFLDEEHSPVTEAWMGASGTMPGLIGLREAWRETA
;
A
#
# COMPACT_ATOMS: atom_id res chain seq x y z
N MET A 1 -4.93 -54.97 -14.77
CA MET A 1 -4.48 -53.73 -15.45
C MET A 1 -5.42 -52.61 -15.06
N SER A 2 -4.94 -51.50 -14.51
CA SER A 2 -5.80 -50.38 -14.12
C SER A 2 -6.40 -49.70 -15.36
N SER A 3 -7.68 -49.34 -15.30
CA SER A 3 -8.36 -48.62 -16.39
C SER A 3 -7.58 -47.34 -16.76
N PRO A 4 -7.44 -46.99 -18.05
CA PRO A 4 -6.75 -45.78 -18.50
C PRO A 4 -7.28 -44.50 -17.85
N SER A 5 -8.57 -44.45 -17.47
CA SER A 5 -9.16 -43.34 -16.72
C SER A 5 -8.57 -43.17 -15.31
N ILE A 6 -8.28 -44.27 -14.62
CA ILE A 6 -7.68 -44.27 -13.27
C ILE A 6 -6.22 -43.82 -13.33
N GLN A 7 -5.49 -44.19 -14.39
CA GLN A 7 -4.12 -43.73 -14.59
C GLN A 7 -4.06 -42.22 -14.89
N HIS A 8 -5.00 -41.73 -15.71
CA HIS A 8 -5.10 -40.30 -16.01
C HIS A 8 -5.46 -39.46 -14.77
N LEU A 9 -6.42 -39.93 -13.95
CA LEU A 9 -6.76 -39.28 -12.69
C LEU A 9 -5.58 -39.22 -11.72
N LYS A 10 -4.80 -40.31 -11.61
CA LYS A 10 -3.59 -40.35 -10.76
C LYS A 10 -2.52 -39.35 -11.22
N LEU A 11 -2.33 -39.20 -12.53
CA LEU A 11 -1.41 -38.21 -13.10
C LEU A 11 -1.87 -36.77 -12.86
N LEU A 12 -3.18 -36.49 -13.01
CA LEU A 12 -3.73 -35.17 -12.72
C LEU A 12 -3.62 -34.84 -11.23
N LEU A 13 -3.90 -35.81 -10.35
CA LEU A 13 -3.81 -35.64 -8.91
C LEU A 13 -2.36 -35.38 -8.49
N SER A 14 -1.39 -36.16 -8.99
CA SER A 14 0.03 -35.98 -8.65
C SER A 14 0.58 -34.67 -9.21
N ALA A 15 0.22 -34.29 -10.45
CA ALA A 15 0.61 -33.01 -11.02
C ALA A 15 0.02 -31.84 -10.24
N THR A 16 -1.25 -31.95 -9.81
CA THR A 16 -1.90 -30.91 -9.00
C THR A 16 -1.28 -30.82 -7.62
N ALA A 17 -1.03 -31.96 -6.96
CA ALA A 17 -0.37 -32.01 -5.66
C ALA A 17 1.04 -31.40 -5.71
N ASN A 18 1.86 -31.77 -6.70
CA ASN A 18 3.21 -31.23 -6.86
C ASN A 18 3.21 -29.71 -7.12
N ARG A 19 2.25 -29.21 -7.92
CA ARG A 19 2.09 -27.77 -8.17
C ARG A 19 1.66 -27.03 -6.91
N SER A 20 0.71 -27.59 -6.16
CA SER A 20 0.24 -27.03 -4.90
C SER A 20 1.36 -27.00 -3.86
N ASP A 21 2.13 -28.07 -3.72
CA ASP A 21 3.26 -28.17 -2.80
C ASP A 21 4.36 -27.15 -3.14
N ALA A 22 4.72 -27.03 -4.42
CA ALA A 22 5.67 -26.03 -4.88
C ALA A 22 5.19 -24.60 -4.59
N LEU A 23 3.90 -24.32 -4.82
CA LEU A 23 3.29 -23.01 -4.56
C LEU A 23 3.23 -22.70 -3.06
N ILE A 24 2.81 -23.65 -2.22
CA ILE A 24 2.77 -23.47 -0.76
C ILE A 24 4.17 -23.25 -0.21
N SER A 25 5.16 -24.03 -0.68
CA SER A 25 6.56 -23.88 -0.30
C SER A 25 7.11 -22.51 -0.68
N HIS A 26 6.77 -22.02 -1.87
CA HIS A 26 7.19 -20.69 -2.31
C HIS A 26 6.50 -19.58 -1.50
N LEU A 27 5.20 -19.69 -1.26
CA LEU A 27 4.46 -18.75 -0.39
C LEU A 27 5.05 -18.70 1.02
N SER A 28 5.44 -19.85 1.58
CA SER A 28 6.10 -19.91 2.88
C SER A 28 7.44 -19.16 2.88
N ARG A 29 8.29 -19.39 1.85
CA ARG A 29 9.53 -18.62 1.68
C ARG A 29 9.29 -17.12 1.51
N LEU A 30 8.26 -16.74 0.75
CA LEU A 30 7.91 -15.35 0.54
C LEU A 30 7.51 -14.66 1.86
N LEU A 31 6.57 -15.25 2.59
CA LEU A 31 6.00 -14.67 3.80
C LEU A 31 6.95 -14.69 5.00
N THR A 32 7.98 -15.54 4.99
CA THR A 32 9.03 -15.54 6.03
C THR A 32 10.05 -14.43 5.84
N THR A 33 10.17 -13.85 4.63
CA THR A 33 11.00 -12.66 4.42
C THR A 33 10.26 -11.39 4.85
N HIS A 34 10.97 -10.43 5.45
CA HIS A 34 10.40 -9.14 5.82
C HIS A 34 9.83 -8.40 4.59
N LYS A 35 10.57 -8.39 3.46
CA LYS A 35 10.14 -7.75 2.21
C LYS A 35 8.88 -8.39 1.64
N GLY A 36 8.83 -9.73 1.59
CA GLY A 36 7.68 -10.46 1.06
C GLY A 36 6.43 -10.31 1.92
N LEU A 37 6.57 -10.38 3.25
CA LEU A 37 5.46 -10.12 4.18
C LEU A 37 4.93 -8.69 4.04
N ALA A 38 5.80 -7.69 4.09
CA ALA A 38 5.41 -6.28 4.00
C ALA A 38 4.72 -5.94 2.67
N SER A 39 5.23 -6.48 1.57
CA SER A 39 4.65 -6.26 0.22
C SER A 39 3.31 -6.99 0.06
N SER A 40 3.18 -8.20 0.61
CA SER A 40 1.93 -8.96 0.60
C SER A 40 0.83 -8.23 1.38
N LEU A 41 1.13 -7.79 2.60
CA LEU A 41 0.18 -7.05 3.43
C LEU A 41 -0.19 -5.70 2.81
N THR A 42 0.77 -5.00 2.19
CA THR A 42 0.52 -3.74 1.49
C THR A 42 -0.42 -3.95 0.31
N THR A 43 -0.15 -4.95 -0.53
CA THR A 43 -1.01 -5.31 -1.67
C THR A 43 -2.41 -5.66 -1.18
N LEU A 44 -2.50 -6.50 -0.16
CA LEU A 44 -3.78 -6.95 0.41
C LEU A 44 -4.59 -5.76 0.94
N TYR A 45 -3.99 -4.89 1.75
CA TYR A 45 -4.66 -3.72 2.31
C TYR A 45 -5.23 -2.80 1.23
N TYR A 46 -4.41 -2.35 0.29
CA TYR A 46 -4.87 -1.42 -0.75
C TYR A 46 -5.89 -2.06 -1.70
N THR A 47 -5.78 -3.37 -1.94
CA THR A 47 -6.78 -4.12 -2.71
C THR A 47 -8.10 -4.19 -1.94
N LEU A 48 -8.07 -4.50 -0.64
CA LEU A 48 -9.28 -4.55 0.20
C LEU A 48 -9.94 -3.18 0.31
N MET A 49 -9.16 -2.11 0.46
CA MET A 49 -9.67 -0.73 0.46
C MET A 49 -10.33 -0.37 -0.87
N PHE A 50 -9.71 -0.73 -2.00
CA PHE A 50 -10.33 -0.56 -3.31
C PHE A 50 -11.65 -1.35 -3.41
N VAL A 51 -11.64 -2.63 -3.05
CA VAL A 51 -12.85 -3.48 -3.08
C VAL A 51 -13.94 -2.92 -2.18
N HIS A 52 -13.60 -2.48 -0.96
CA HIS A 52 -14.54 -1.86 -0.03
C HIS A 52 -15.22 -0.65 -0.67
N SER A 53 -14.44 0.29 -1.22
CA SER A 53 -14.99 1.48 -1.88
C SER A 53 -15.98 1.14 -3.01
N ARG A 54 -15.73 0.06 -3.77
CA ARG A 54 -16.62 -0.39 -4.85
C ARG A 54 -17.87 -1.07 -4.32
N LEU A 55 -17.75 -1.90 -3.29
CA LEU A 55 -18.91 -2.53 -2.65
C LEU A 55 -19.81 -1.48 -1.99
N THR A 56 -19.24 -0.51 -1.28
CA THR A 56 -19.97 0.61 -0.67
C THR A 56 -20.69 1.43 -1.74
N ARG A 57 -20.03 1.73 -2.87
CA ARG A 57 -20.69 2.44 -3.97
C ARG A 57 -21.88 1.67 -4.56
N ILE A 58 -21.75 0.35 -4.73
CA ILE A 58 -22.86 -0.50 -5.20
C ILE A 58 -24.00 -0.51 -4.18
N LEU A 59 -23.67 -0.54 -2.89
CA LEU A 59 -24.63 -0.54 -1.79
C LEU A 59 -25.41 0.78 -1.75
N GLU A 60 -24.73 1.93 -1.84
CA GLU A 60 -25.35 3.26 -1.94
C GLU A 60 -26.33 3.34 -3.10
N LEU A 61 -25.92 2.91 -4.31
CA LEU A 61 -26.79 2.94 -5.49
C LEU A 61 -28.05 2.05 -5.32
N ARG A 62 -27.95 0.98 -4.55
CA ARG A 62 -29.12 0.13 -4.23
C ARG A 62 -30.04 0.83 -3.22
N TYR A 63 -29.48 1.49 -2.21
CA TYR A 63 -30.26 2.27 -1.26
C TYR A 63 -30.96 3.45 -1.92
N GLU A 64 -30.28 4.17 -2.80
CA GLU A 64 -30.86 5.28 -3.57
C GLU A 64 -32.05 4.79 -4.42
N LYS A 65 -31.88 3.69 -5.15
CA LYS A 65 -32.97 3.09 -5.93
C LYS A 65 -34.14 2.63 -5.06
N LEU A 66 -33.86 2.08 -3.88
CA LEU A 66 -34.89 1.68 -2.93
C LEU A 66 -35.65 2.91 -2.40
N ALA A 67 -34.93 3.95 -2.00
CA ALA A 67 -35.51 5.20 -1.53
C ALA A 67 -36.37 5.88 -2.59
N LEU A 68 -35.90 5.94 -3.84
CA LEU A 68 -36.66 6.47 -4.98
C LEU A 68 -37.91 5.64 -5.28
N SER A 69 -37.83 4.31 -5.17
CA SER A 69 -38.99 3.41 -5.35
C SER A 69 -40.04 3.63 -4.25
N ILE A 70 -39.61 3.81 -3.00
CA ILE A 70 -40.51 4.13 -1.89
C ILE A 70 -41.12 5.51 -2.07
N ALA A 71 -40.31 6.53 -2.39
CA ALA A 71 -40.77 7.90 -2.59
C ALA A 71 -41.78 8.00 -3.74
N SER A 72 -41.52 7.35 -4.88
CA SER A 72 -42.45 7.35 -6.02
C SER A 72 -43.77 6.67 -5.67
N LYS A 73 -43.76 5.52 -4.98
CA LYS A 73 -44.99 4.85 -4.54
C LYS A 73 -45.76 5.66 -3.49
N ALA A 74 -45.06 6.28 -2.55
CA ALA A 74 -45.66 7.11 -1.52
C ALA A 74 -46.27 8.40 -2.10
N SER A 75 -45.64 9.00 -3.12
CA SER A 75 -46.15 10.21 -3.76
C SER A 75 -47.54 10.03 -4.41
N GLY A 76 -47.88 8.82 -4.85
CA GLY A 76 -49.21 8.50 -5.36
C GLY A 76 -50.26 8.25 -4.27
N ALA A 77 -49.84 8.09 -3.02
CA ALA A 77 -50.71 7.82 -1.87
C ALA A 77 -50.87 9.02 -0.93
N LEU A 78 -50.01 10.04 -1.04
CA LEU A 78 -50.02 11.24 -0.20
C LEU A 78 -50.90 12.34 -0.80
N LEU A 79 -51.60 13.08 0.06
CA LEU A 79 -52.33 14.28 -0.36
C LEU A 79 -51.38 15.47 -0.57
N PRO A 80 -51.76 16.49 -1.36
CA PRO A 80 -50.94 17.68 -1.54
C PRO A 80 -50.64 18.38 -0.20
N GLY A 81 -49.36 18.49 0.15
CA GLY A 81 -48.90 19.12 1.40
C GLY A 81 -48.59 18.15 2.55
N GLU A 82 -48.88 16.85 2.40
CA GLU A 82 -48.48 15.84 3.38
C GLU A 82 -47.01 15.42 3.19
N THR A 83 -46.23 15.46 4.26
CA THR A 83 -44.84 15.01 4.27
C THR A 83 -44.73 13.64 4.94
N MET A 84 -44.20 12.65 4.22
CA MET A 84 -43.87 11.35 4.80
C MET A 84 -42.39 11.32 5.19
N VAL A 85 -42.12 11.04 6.46
CA VAL A 85 -40.79 10.65 6.93
C VAL A 85 -40.79 9.14 7.13
N ALA A 86 -40.19 8.41 6.19
CA ALA A 86 -40.03 6.97 6.31
C ALA A 86 -38.63 6.64 6.84
N HIS A 87 -38.57 5.98 8.00
CA HIS A 87 -37.33 5.37 8.46
C HIS A 87 -37.16 4.02 7.75
N ILE A 88 -36.29 3.98 6.75
CA ILE A 88 -35.96 2.74 6.04
C ILE A 88 -34.89 2.04 6.87
N GLU A 89 -35.28 0.96 7.54
CA GLU A 89 -34.29 0.09 8.17
C GLU A 89 -33.36 -0.46 7.09
N ALA A 90 -32.04 -0.33 7.29
CA ALA A 90 -31.06 -0.73 6.30
C ALA A 90 -31.24 -2.22 5.98
N PRO A 91 -31.68 -2.61 4.76
CA PRO A 91 -31.88 -4.02 4.47
C PRO A 91 -30.60 -4.81 4.75
N HIS A 92 -30.75 -5.85 5.57
CA HIS A 92 -29.70 -6.81 5.92
C HIS A 92 -29.36 -7.67 4.70
N LEU A 93 -28.78 -7.04 3.68
CA LEU A 93 -28.30 -7.69 2.49
C LEU A 93 -26.97 -8.35 2.81
N ARG A 94 -26.72 -9.51 2.19
CA ARG A 94 -25.37 -10.11 2.16
C ARG A 94 -24.32 -9.05 1.81
N LEU A 95 -24.64 -8.15 0.87
CA LEU A 95 -23.75 -7.05 0.46
C LEU A 95 -23.27 -6.17 1.62
N THR A 96 -24.16 -5.84 2.57
CA THR A 96 -23.79 -5.07 3.78
C THR A 96 -22.79 -5.84 4.63
N GLN A 97 -22.99 -7.15 4.79
CA GLN A 97 -22.05 -8.03 5.49
C GLN A 97 -20.70 -8.14 4.77
N TRP A 98 -20.69 -8.22 3.43
CA TRP A 98 -19.46 -8.19 2.64
C TRP A 98 -18.72 -6.86 2.79
N CYS A 99 -19.42 -5.73 2.76
CA CYS A 99 -18.81 -4.41 2.96
C CYS A 99 -18.11 -4.34 4.33
N ALA A 100 -18.81 -4.75 5.39
CA ALA A 100 -18.29 -4.77 6.75
C ALA A 100 -17.11 -5.75 6.90
N GLY A 101 -17.20 -6.95 6.33
CA GLY A 101 -16.16 -7.97 6.40
C GLY A 101 -14.88 -7.55 5.66
N VAL A 102 -15.01 -6.96 4.47
CA VAL A 102 -13.85 -6.46 3.70
C VAL A 102 -13.19 -5.29 4.44
N LYS A 103 -13.97 -4.36 4.99
CA LYS A 103 -13.43 -3.25 5.79
C LYS A 103 -12.68 -3.77 7.01
N SER A 104 -13.31 -4.66 7.79
CA SER A 104 -12.70 -5.22 9.00
C SER A 104 -11.40 -5.96 8.72
N LEU A 105 -11.34 -6.73 7.61
CA LEU A 105 -10.10 -7.39 7.19
C LEU A 105 -9.04 -6.38 6.75
N GLY A 106 -9.45 -5.30 6.07
CA GLY A 106 -8.59 -4.18 5.70
C GLY A 106 -7.97 -3.53 6.94
N ASP A 107 -8.80 -3.15 7.92
CA ASP A 107 -8.38 -2.53 9.17
C ASP A 107 -7.42 -3.44 9.96
N ALA A 108 -7.71 -4.75 10.05
CA ALA A 108 -6.83 -5.71 10.69
C ALA A 108 -5.47 -5.84 9.96
N THR A 109 -5.49 -5.82 8.62
CA THR A 109 -4.27 -5.86 7.80
C THR A 109 -3.44 -4.59 8.00
N GLU A 110 -4.09 -3.43 8.03
CA GLU A 110 -3.44 -2.15 8.28
C GLU A 110 -2.78 -2.13 9.65
N ASP A 111 -3.51 -2.59 10.67
CA ASP A 111 -3.02 -2.61 12.05
C ASP A 111 -1.75 -3.45 12.20
N VAL A 112 -1.69 -4.62 11.55
CA VAL A 112 -0.46 -5.44 11.49
C VAL A 112 0.67 -4.67 10.80
N ARG A 113 0.40 -3.97 9.69
CA ARG A 113 1.41 -3.18 8.98
C ARG A 113 1.95 -2.04 9.84
N LEU A 114 1.06 -1.29 10.49
CA LEU A 114 1.43 -0.18 11.37
C LEU A 114 2.26 -0.68 12.56
N PHE A 115 1.87 -1.82 13.16
CA PHE A 115 2.62 -2.45 14.24
C PHE A 115 4.03 -2.87 13.80
N LEU A 116 4.16 -3.56 12.66
CA LEU A 116 5.48 -3.97 12.14
C LEU A 116 6.36 -2.77 11.78
N ARG A 117 5.77 -1.64 11.39
CA ARG A 117 6.47 -0.40 11.08
C ARG A 117 7.03 0.34 12.31
N LEU A 118 6.65 -0.02 13.54
CA LEU A 118 7.26 0.53 14.75
C LEU A 118 8.79 0.38 14.76
N PHE A 119 9.30 -0.70 14.17
CA PHE A 119 10.73 -0.97 14.04
C PHE A 119 11.40 -0.24 12.87
N GLY A 120 10.64 0.56 12.11
CA GLY A 120 11.09 1.23 10.90
C GLY A 120 12.29 2.14 11.12
N LEU A 121 12.39 2.81 12.27
CA LEU A 121 13.53 3.67 12.63
C LEU A 121 14.87 2.92 12.65
N LEU A 122 14.87 1.62 12.98
CA LEU A 122 16.08 0.80 12.90
C LEU A 122 16.55 0.66 11.45
N GLY A 123 15.60 0.46 10.53
CA GLY A 123 15.85 0.43 9.09
C GLY A 123 16.37 1.77 8.56
N VAL A 124 15.84 2.89 9.09
CA VAL A 124 16.33 4.23 8.73
C VAL A 124 17.76 4.44 9.23
N TYR A 125 18.07 4.01 10.45
CA TYR A 125 19.43 4.09 10.99
C TYR A 125 20.42 3.29 10.12
N THR A 126 20.08 2.06 9.75
CA THR A 126 20.94 1.26 8.86
C THR A 126 21.12 1.94 7.50
N TRP A 127 20.04 2.50 6.94
CA TRP A 127 20.11 3.25 5.68
C TRP A 127 20.98 4.50 5.78
N ALA A 128 20.88 5.25 6.89
CA ALA A 128 21.71 6.42 7.15
C ALA A 128 23.19 6.04 7.30
N LYS A 129 23.50 4.97 8.03
CA LYS A 129 24.85 4.44 8.19
C LYS A 129 25.44 4.02 6.83
N GLU A 130 24.68 3.28 6.03
CA GLU A 130 25.11 2.89 4.68
C GLU A 130 25.35 4.11 3.79
N THR A 131 24.49 5.11 3.85
CA THR A 131 24.62 6.35 3.06
C THR A 131 25.82 7.18 3.50
N TYR A 132 26.17 7.15 4.79
CA TYR A 132 27.36 7.80 5.32
C TYR A 132 28.65 7.12 4.85
N VAL A 133 28.69 5.79 4.86
CA VAL A 133 29.88 5.01 4.45
C VAL A 133 30.07 5.02 2.93
N LYS A 134 28.99 5.04 2.15
CA LYS A 134 29.06 5.05 0.69
C LYS A 134 29.56 6.42 0.19
N GLU A 135 30.64 6.39 -0.59
CA GLU A 135 31.07 7.56 -1.36
C GLU A 135 30.10 7.81 -2.51
N HIS A 136 29.57 9.03 -2.59
CA HIS A 136 28.66 9.45 -3.65
C HIS A 136 29.39 10.48 -4.51
N ARG A 137 29.60 10.19 -5.81
CA ARG A 137 30.30 11.11 -6.73
C ARG A 137 29.47 12.35 -7.07
N ASP A 138 28.14 12.25 -7.14
CA ASP A 138 27.26 13.41 -7.35
C ASP A 138 26.81 14.02 -6.00
N PRO A 139 27.23 15.26 -5.68
CA PRO A 139 26.80 15.93 -4.45
C PRO A 139 25.29 16.16 -4.40
N ALA A 140 24.62 16.33 -5.55
CA ALA A 140 23.17 16.52 -5.58
C ALA A 140 22.42 15.26 -5.12
N ILE A 141 22.87 14.09 -5.57
CA ILE A 141 22.30 12.80 -5.14
C ILE A 141 22.56 12.57 -3.65
N LYS A 142 23.76 12.92 -3.16
CA LYS A 142 24.07 12.82 -1.72
C LYS A 142 23.11 13.68 -0.89
N VAL A 143 22.89 14.93 -1.27
CA VAL A 143 21.96 15.85 -0.57
C VAL A 143 20.53 15.29 -0.61
N LEU A 144 20.08 14.80 -1.76
CA LEU A 144 18.75 14.20 -1.90
C LEU A 144 18.59 12.97 -0.99
N LEU A 145 19.59 12.09 -0.91
CA LEU A 145 19.55 10.92 -0.02
C LEU A 145 19.44 11.30 1.45
N TRP A 146 20.24 12.27 1.91
CA TRP A 146 20.14 12.76 3.30
C TRP A 146 18.81 13.44 3.58
N ALA A 147 18.27 14.21 2.62
CA ALA A 147 16.94 14.80 2.74
C ALA A 147 15.86 13.72 2.84
N ARG A 148 15.96 12.65 2.04
CA ARG A 148 15.03 11.51 2.11
C ARG A 148 15.10 10.77 3.44
N ILE A 149 16.31 10.53 3.97
CA ILE A 149 16.51 9.94 5.30
C ILE A 149 15.83 10.82 6.36
N GLY A 150 16.00 12.14 6.30
CA GLY A 150 15.35 13.08 7.21
C GLY A 150 13.82 13.04 7.11
N ALA A 151 13.29 13.07 5.88
CA ALA A 151 11.85 12.99 5.64
C ALA A 151 11.25 11.66 6.15
N TYR A 152 11.88 10.54 5.81
CA TYR A 152 11.43 9.22 6.23
C TYR A 152 11.59 9.02 7.76
N SER A 153 12.59 9.61 8.40
CA SER A 153 12.70 9.65 9.86
C SER A 153 11.52 10.39 10.48
N GLY A 154 11.15 11.54 9.93
CA GLY A 154 9.97 12.31 10.36
C GLY A 154 8.69 11.48 10.24
N PHE A 155 8.47 10.86 9.08
CA PHE A 155 7.36 9.93 8.84
C PHE A 155 7.28 8.87 9.95
N GLN A 156 8.36 8.11 10.16
CA GLN A 156 8.39 7.03 11.15
C GLN A 156 8.15 7.51 12.59
N ILE A 157 8.71 8.67 12.98
CA ILE A 157 8.52 9.22 14.34
C ILE A 157 7.06 9.57 14.57
N PHE A 158 6.45 10.37 13.69
CA PHE A 158 5.08 10.84 13.88
C PHE A 158 4.08 9.68 13.80
N GLU A 159 4.32 8.74 12.89
CA GLU A 159 3.50 7.55 12.75
C GLU A 159 3.53 6.65 13.98
N ASN A 160 4.73 6.40 14.52
CA ASN A 160 4.89 5.59 15.73
C ASN A 160 4.20 6.26 16.92
N LEU A 161 4.34 7.57 17.08
CA LEU A 161 3.67 8.32 18.13
C LEU A 161 2.14 8.23 18.00
N ALA A 162 1.60 8.45 16.80
CA ALA A 162 0.17 8.40 16.55
C ALA A 162 -0.40 6.99 16.80
N TYR A 163 0.29 5.95 16.31
CA TYR A 163 -0.09 4.57 16.55
C TYR A 163 -0.06 4.18 18.03
N LEU A 164 0.96 4.59 18.78
CA LEU A 164 1.06 4.29 20.22
C LEU A 164 -0.01 5.01 21.06
N VAL A 165 -0.45 6.21 20.63
CA VAL A 165 -1.61 6.88 21.23
C VAL A 165 -2.89 6.12 20.92
N ARG A 166 -3.10 5.75 19.65
CA ARG A 166 -4.28 4.98 19.20
C ARG A 166 -4.46 3.67 19.97
N ARG A 167 -3.35 3.03 20.36
CA ARG A 167 -3.34 1.79 21.15
C ARG A 167 -3.36 2.01 22.66
N GLY A 168 -3.43 3.25 23.13
CA GLY A 168 -3.49 3.60 24.56
C GLY A 168 -2.19 3.34 25.33
N VAL A 169 -1.06 3.18 24.62
CA VAL A 169 0.28 3.04 25.22
C VAL A 169 0.79 4.40 25.67
N LEU A 170 0.70 5.41 24.81
CA LEU A 170 0.94 6.80 25.18
C LEU A 170 -0.37 7.41 25.68
N ARG A 171 -0.43 7.74 26.96
CA ARG A 171 -1.63 8.27 27.63
C ARG A 171 -1.47 9.74 27.98
N GLY A 172 -2.59 10.47 27.96
CA GLY A 172 -2.68 11.86 28.40
C GLY A 172 -3.39 12.75 27.38
N ASP A 173 -4.15 13.73 27.89
CA ASP A 173 -5.04 14.57 27.08
C ASP A 173 -4.33 15.26 25.93
N ARG A 174 -3.09 15.71 26.15
CA ARG A 174 -2.26 16.34 25.12
C ARG A 174 -1.87 15.36 24.01
N ALA A 175 -1.59 14.10 24.32
CA ALA A 175 -1.21 13.10 23.32
C ALA A 175 -2.42 12.73 22.46
N THR A 176 -3.56 12.44 23.12
CA THR A 176 -4.84 12.15 22.44
C THR A 176 -5.30 13.33 21.58
N ALA A 177 -5.22 14.57 22.06
CA ALA A 177 -5.61 15.75 21.30
C ALA A 177 -4.70 16.04 20.08
N ASN A 178 -3.50 15.45 20.01
CA ASN A 178 -2.57 15.63 18.90
C ASN A 178 -2.47 14.40 17.98
N GLU A 179 -3.18 13.31 18.26
CA GLU A 179 -3.11 12.07 17.46
C GLU A 179 -3.36 12.34 15.97
N ALA A 180 -4.49 12.96 15.64
CA ALA A 180 -4.83 13.30 14.25
C ALA A 180 -3.77 14.19 13.58
N LYS A 181 -3.15 15.12 14.34
CA LYS A 181 -2.08 15.97 13.81
C LYS A 181 -0.82 15.16 13.52
N TRP A 182 -0.49 14.18 14.35
CA TRP A 182 0.66 13.31 14.12
C TRP A 182 0.46 12.41 12.91
N TRP A 183 -0.75 11.86 12.70
CA TRP A 183 -1.10 11.18 11.45
C TRP A 183 -0.93 12.09 10.23
N ALA A 184 -1.49 13.31 10.27
CA ALA A 184 -1.37 14.27 9.17
C ALA A 184 0.09 14.66 8.87
N TRP A 185 0.90 14.90 9.91
CA TRP A 185 2.32 15.22 9.74
C TRP A 185 3.12 14.03 9.20
N SER A 186 2.81 12.82 9.64
CA SER A 186 3.38 11.61 9.07
C SER A 186 3.11 11.56 7.56
N GLY A 187 1.85 11.72 7.13
CA GLY A 187 1.49 11.77 5.71
C GLY A 187 2.25 12.84 4.92
N ARG A 188 2.45 14.04 5.49
CA ARG A 188 3.23 15.12 4.85
C ARG A 188 4.69 14.77 4.68
N PHE A 189 5.31 14.15 5.69
CA PHE A 189 6.69 13.66 5.59
C PHE A 189 6.83 12.54 4.56
N TRP A 190 5.82 11.67 4.46
CA TRP A 190 5.76 10.67 3.40
C TRP A 190 5.71 11.30 2.01
N VAL A 191 4.83 12.29 1.79
CA VAL A 191 4.78 13.04 0.52
C VAL A 191 6.10 13.72 0.21
N ALA A 192 6.75 14.31 1.21
CA ALA A 192 8.08 14.92 1.05
C ALA A 192 9.12 13.88 0.60
N GLU A 193 9.12 12.68 1.18
CA GLU A 193 10.01 11.60 0.76
C GLU A 193 9.72 11.13 -0.68
N VAL A 194 8.46 10.99 -1.05
CA VAL A 194 8.05 10.65 -2.43
C VAL A 194 8.56 11.70 -3.42
N VAL A 195 8.37 12.99 -3.13
CA VAL A 195 8.84 14.08 -3.99
C VAL A 195 10.37 14.08 -4.10
N LEU A 196 11.07 13.92 -2.98
CA LEU A 196 12.54 13.85 -2.97
C LEU A 196 13.05 12.66 -3.78
N GLU A 197 12.35 11.54 -3.75
CA GLU A 197 12.71 10.38 -4.57
C GLU A 197 12.46 10.61 -6.05
N LEU A 198 11.33 11.23 -6.42
CA LEU A 198 11.09 11.62 -7.81
C LEU A 198 12.16 12.58 -8.34
N LEU A 199 12.64 13.51 -7.50
CA LEU A 199 13.77 14.38 -7.83
C LEU A 199 15.08 13.59 -8.00
N ARG A 200 15.34 12.60 -7.14
CA ARG A 200 16.50 11.69 -7.29
C ARG A 200 16.41 10.91 -8.59
N LEU A 201 15.25 10.32 -8.90
CA LEU A 201 15.01 9.58 -10.14
C LEU A 201 15.17 10.48 -11.36
N ALA A 202 14.66 11.71 -11.32
CA ALA A 202 14.87 12.70 -12.38
C ALA A 202 16.36 13.01 -12.58
N ARG A 203 17.13 13.16 -11.50
CA ARG A 203 18.58 13.39 -11.55
C ARG A 203 19.32 12.19 -12.14
N VAL A 204 18.99 10.97 -11.74
CA VAL A 204 19.55 9.73 -12.32
C VAL A 204 19.27 9.66 -13.82
N ARG A 205 18.07 10.05 -14.27
CA ARG A 205 17.71 10.09 -15.69
C ARG A 205 18.48 11.18 -16.43
N GLN A 206 18.69 12.37 -15.85
CA GLN A 206 19.51 13.44 -16.44
C GLN A 206 20.95 12.98 -16.67
N LEU A 207 21.49 12.21 -15.73
CA LEU A 207 22.81 11.59 -15.83
C LEU A 207 22.83 10.38 -16.80
N ARG A 208 21.76 10.15 -17.58
CA ARG A 208 21.62 9.07 -18.57
C ARG A 208 21.86 7.67 -17.98
N TYR A 209 21.43 7.46 -16.73
CA TYR A 209 21.67 6.20 -16.03
C TYR A 209 23.17 5.89 -15.87
N ASN A 210 24.04 6.92 -15.85
CA ASN A 210 25.47 6.72 -15.71
C ASN A 210 25.80 6.21 -14.30
N GLU A 211 26.28 4.96 -14.27
CA GLU A 211 26.51 4.14 -13.08
C GLU A 211 27.50 4.80 -12.10
N GLU A 212 28.44 5.61 -12.62
CA GLU A 212 29.44 6.35 -11.83
C GLU A 212 28.85 7.33 -10.79
N PHE A 213 27.61 7.77 -10.97
CA PHE A 213 27.04 8.86 -10.16
C PHE A 213 25.86 8.46 -9.28
N GLY A 214 25.39 7.21 -9.30
CA GLY A 214 24.24 6.87 -8.46
C GLY A 214 23.67 5.46 -8.55
N ALA A 215 24.30 4.55 -9.28
CA ALA A 215 23.94 3.14 -9.23
C ALA A 215 25.06 2.28 -9.80
N GLU A 216 26.02 1.82 -8.98
CA GLU A 216 26.42 0.40 -8.94
C GLU A 216 27.56 0.08 -7.97
N LYS A 217 27.62 -1.22 -7.63
CA LYS A 217 28.74 -1.89 -6.97
C LYS A 217 29.81 -2.17 -8.02
N VAL A 218 31.03 -1.69 -7.77
CA VAL A 218 32.22 -2.09 -8.51
C VAL A 218 32.47 -3.59 -8.28
N VAL A 219 32.56 -4.36 -9.36
CA VAL A 219 33.23 -5.67 -9.37
C VAL A 219 34.56 -5.47 -10.09
N ASP A 220 35.60 -6.08 -9.54
CA ASP A 220 36.97 -6.12 -10.06
C ASP A 220 37.00 -6.48 -11.57
N ASP A 221 38.05 -6.01 -12.26
CA ASP A 221 38.41 -6.28 -13.68
C ASP A 221 37.86 -5.41 -14.83
N GLY A 222 37.32 -4.22 -14.57
CA GLY A 222 37.27 -3.15 -15.62
C GLY A 222 36.41 -3.42 -16.86
N VAL A 223 35.61 -4.49 -16.88
CA VAL A 223 34.68 -4.80 -17.97
C VAL A 223 33.28 -4.31 -17.60
N VAL A 224 32.91 -3.12 -18.08
CA VAL A 224 31.55 -2.57 -17.96
C VAL A 224 30.62 -3.36 -18.88
N THR A 225 29.97 -4.38 -18.33
CA THR A 225 29.04 -5.25 -19.08
C THR A 225 27.62 -5.09 -18.58
N VAL A 226 26.81 -4.41 -19.39
CA VAL A 226 25.34 -4.55 -19.49
C VAL A 226 24.59 -4.55 -18.14
N GLN A 227 24.63 -3.43 -17.40
CA GLN A 227 23.68 -3.18 -16.30
C GLN A 227 22.72 -2.00 -16.55
N SER A 228 22.98 -1.13 -17.52
CA SER A 228 22.08 -0.04 -17.94
C SER A 228 20.62 -0.46 -18.17
N GLN A 229 20.37 -1.66 -18.71
CA GLN A 229 19.01 -2.16 -18.93
C GLN A 229 18.31 -2.55 -17.61
N LYS A 230 19.00 -3.23 -16.70
CA LYS A 230 18.46 -3.56 -15.37
C LYS A 230 18.25 -2.31 -14.53
N LEU A 231 19.18 -1.35 -14.61
CA LEU A 231 19.07 -0.06 -13.95
C LEU A 231 17.88 0.75 -14.50
N LYS A 232 17.67 0.73 -15.81
CA LYS A 232 16.51 1.36 -16.45
C LYS A 232 15.20 0.67 -16.04
N GLU A 233 15.16 -0.65 -15.99
CA GLU A 233 14.00 -1.40 -15.49
C GLU A 233 13.69 -1.07 -14.04
N LYS A 234 14.71 -1.03 -13.18
CA LYS A 234 14.58 -0.62 -11.78
C LYS A 234 14.09 0.82 -11.67
N TRP A 235 14.62 1.74 -12.47
CA TRP A 235 14.18 3.13 -12.49
C TRP A 235 12.69 3.27 -12.81
N TRP A 236 12.18 2.50 -13.78
CA TRP A 236 10.75 2.47 -14.08
C TRP A 236 9.94 1.85 -12.94
N SER A 237 10.43 0.75 -12.35
CA SER A 237 9.83 0.11 -11.17
C SER A 237 9.66 1.13 -10.03
N ASP A 238 10.74 1.83 -9.68
CA ASP A 238 10.78 2.86 -8.65
C ASP A 238 9.83 4.02 -9.01
N LEU A 239 9.86 4.51 -10.25
CA LEU A 239 8.96 5.59 -10.68
C LEU A 239 7.48 5.21 -10.51
N TYR A 240 7.09 4.00 -10.91
CA TYR A 240 5.70 3.55 -10.77
C TYR A 240 5.32 3.31 -9.31
N ALA A 241 6.22 2.73 -8.51
CA ALA A 241 5.98 2.52 -7.09
C ALA A 241 5.76 3.86 -6.37
N TYR A 242 6.68 4.81 -6.55
CA TYR A 242 6.60 6.13 -5.93
C TYR A 242 5.45 6.98 -6.48
N GLY A 243 5.14 6.85 -7.78
CA GLY A 243 3.94 7.45 -8.36
C GLY A 243 2.65 6.93 -7.73
N GLY A 244 2.57 5.61 -7.47
CA GLY A 244 1.42 4.99 -6.80
C GLY A 244 1.26 5.42 -5.34
N TRP A 245 2.37 5.73 -4.65
CA TRP A 245 2.38 6.23 -3.27
C TRP A 245 1.97 7.70 -3.11
N LEU A 246 1.90 8.47 -4.20
CA LEU A 246 1.59 9.89 -4.13
C LEU A 246 0.17 10.15 -3.62
N LEU A 247 -0.85 9.48 -4.20
CA LEU A 247 -2.25 9.70 -3.82
C LEU A 247 -2.56 9.27 -2.38
N PRO A 248 -2.10 8.10 -1.89
CA PRO A 248 -2.26 7.73 -0.48
C PRO A 248 -1.55 8.72 0.43
N GLY A 249 -0.33 9.16 0.07
CA GLY A 249 0.41 10.18 0.82
C GLY A 249 -0.34 11.50 0.94
N ILE A 250 -0.92 11.99 -0.16
CA ILE A 250 -1.74 13.20 -0.17
C ILE A 250 -2.95 13.02 0.74
N HIS A 251 -3.65 11.89 0.65
CA HIS A 251 -4.83 11.65 1.48
C HIS A 251 -4.52 11.71 2.97
N PHE A 252 -3.48 10.99 3.41
CA PHE A 252 -3.07 10.98 4.82
C PHE A 252 -2.38 12.27 5.29
N SER A 253 -2.20 13.27 4.43
CA SER A 253 -1.62 14.58 4.81
C SER A 253 -2.66 15.55 5.40
N PHE A 254 -3.95 15.26 5.23
CA PHE A 254 -5.05 16.05 5.75
C PHE A 254 -5.36 15.67 7.20
N LEU A 255 -5.78 16.66 8.00
CA LEU A 255 -6.19 16.42 9.39
C LEU A 255 -7.54 15.71 9.46
N ASP A 256 -8.41 16.04 8.50
CA ASP A 256 -9.69 15.42 8.29
C ASP A 256 -9.66 14.74 6.92
N GLU A 257 -9.74 13.42 6.93
CA GLU A 257 -9.69 12.59 5.73
C GLU A 257 -10.89 12.86 4.81
N GLU A 258 -12.02 13.34 5.33
CA GLU A 258 -13.20 13.68 4.53
C GLU A 258 -12.95 14.89 3.61
N HIS A 259 -12.01 15.77 3.99
CA HIS A 259 -11.61 16.93 3.20
C HIS A 259 -10.51 16.62 2.18
N SER A 260 -10.02 15.37 2.15
CA SER A 260 -9.03 14.94 1.18
C SER A 260 -9.62 14.97 -0.25
N PRO A 261 -8.93 15.54 -1.24
CA PRO A 261 -9.35 15.47 -2.64
C PRO A 261 -9.20 14.06 -3.23
N VAL A 262 -8.56 13.14 -2.52
CA VAL A 262 -8.32 11.77 -2.96
C VAL A 262 -9.32 10.84 -2.28
N THR A 263 -10.18 10.22 -3.09
CA THR A 263 -11.15 9.23 -2.60
C THR A 263 -10.48 7.93 -2.20
N GLU A 264 -11.13 7.17 -1.32
CA GLU A 264 -10.70 5.83 -0.92
C GLU A 264 -10.45 4.90 -2.11
N ALA A 265 -11.28 5.01 -3.16
CA ALA A 265 -11.12 4.25 -4.38
C ALA A 265 -9.81 4.57 -5.12
N TRP A 266 -9.43 5.86 -5.18
CA TRP A 266 -8.18 6.27 -5.80
C TRP A 266 -6.98 5.84 -4.97
N MET A 267 -7.05 5.96 -3.65
CA MET A 267 -6.02 5.45 -2.75
C MET A 267 -5.81 3.94 -2.92
N GLY A 268 -6.91 3.17 -2.96
CA GLY A 268 -6.86 1.71 -3.08
C GLY A 268 -6.22 1.32 -4.41
N ALA A 269 -6.64 1.95 -5.50
CA ALA A 269 -6.09 1.70 -6.82
C ALA A 269 -4.60 2.04 -6.91
N SER A 270 -4.20 3.23 -6.46
CA SER A 270 -2.82 3.69 -6.60
C SER A 270 -1.87 2.98 -5.63
N GLY A 271 -2.28 2.74 -4.39
CA GLY A 271 -1.47 2.03 -3.39
C GLY A 271 -1.32 0.53 -3.64
N THR A 272 -2.19 -0.06 -4.47
CA THR A 272 -2.01 -1.44 -4.94
C THR A 272 -0.79 -1.57 -5.86
N MET A 273 -0.47 -0.54 -6.65
CA MET A 273 0.67 -0.57 -7.58
C MET A 273 2.03 -0.83 -6.88
N PRO A 274 2.46 -0.03 -5.88
CA PRO A 274 3.72 -0.29 -5.19
C PRO A 274 3.70 -1.63 -4.43
N GLY A 275 2.54 -2.04 -3.91
CA GLY A 275 2.37 -3.36 -3.30
C GLY A 275 2.70 -4.49 -4.29
N LEU A 276 2.08 -4.46 -5.48
CA LEU A 276 2.29 -5.46 -6.53
C LEU A 276 3.72 -5.47 -7.07
N ILE A 277 4.33 -4.29 -7.22
CA ILE A 277 5.73 -4.17 -7.64
C ILE A 277 6.64 -4.84 -6.60
N GLY A 278 6.51 -4.47 -5.32
CA GLY A 278 7.30 -5.06 -4.24
C GLY A 278 7.05 -6.56 -4.08
N LEU A 279 5.80 -7.00 -4.25
CA LEU A 279 5.42 -8.41 -4.18
C LEU A 279 6.03 -9.20 -5.33
N ARG A 280 6.01 -8.68 -6.56
CA ARG A 280 6.64 -9.31 -7.72
C ARG A 280 8.15 -9.41 -7.57
N GLU A 281 8.79 -8.39 -7.00
CA GLU A 281 10.23 -8.45 -6.71
C GLU A 281 10.55 -9.50 -5.64
N ALA A 282 9.84 -9.47 -4.51
CA ALA A 282 10.03 -10.45 -3.44
C ALA A 282 9.72 -11.88 -3.90
N TRP A 283 8.74 -12.05 -4.79
CA TRP A 283 8.43 -13.33 -5.42
C TRP A 283 9.60 -13.87 -6.25
N ARG A 284 10.24 -13.01 -7.04
CA ARG A 284 11.42 -13.38 -7.85
C ARG A 284 12.64 -13.70 -7.00
N GLU A 285 12.83 -12.98 -5.89
CA GLU A 285 13.95 -13.19 -4.97
C GLU A 285 13.83 -14.50 -4.17
N THR A 286 12.62 -15.06 -4.04
CA THR A 286 12.34 -16.28 -3.25
C THR A 286 11.99 -17.50 -4.09
N ALA A 287 11.97 -17.33 -5.42
CA ALA A 287 11.67 -18.37 -6.40
C ALA A 287 12.80 -19.40 -6.50
#